data_AF-A0A943B5A3-F1
#
_entry.id   AF-A0A943B5A3-F1
#
_cell.length_a   1.000
_cell.length_b   1.000
_cell.length_c   1.000
_cell.angle_alpha   90.00
_cell.angle_beta   90.00
_cell.angle_gamma   90.00
#
_symmetry.space_group_name_H-M   'P 1'
#
loop_
_entity.id
_entity.type
_entity.pdbx_description
1 polymer ?
#
loop_
_entity_poly.entity_id
_entity_poly.type
_entity_poly.pdbx_seq_one_letter_code
_entity_poly.pdbx_strand_id
1 'polypeptide(L)'
;MKKGAWAAGVLAVVVVAAGGGWLAVRTLESKTEQAVRAVLAELSATADSVDYNLLDNTLNLGRVAYAQDVAGRHSTATVENITVTGFDRACLSDASGSELPLVADSLVASDVDIKVVDPSMTSRGTIAEIRMEGWYQNLGKLAALHRQDPLGEAFFAEAYRYRMDMMAYKDYRVSVTMPDQKPLTASMAMWGLLGPAGSRDASSDAGRTFSMFMNQFRMELPGLGVGSVERAELHDLLMPPPASVSRLTALTRKMEAAESEGRDAALKQGEAFLKEWVDAYRGTTPYKELVLRSYAFQPEQEGTPPLLVDEVRHKLSLADPVVFGLDLIGLHGSWSDMAPGWREAGPAFLPDGPLVDGSILLSLRTERRPSSVEWSAGVQNLGRAEGKISLELDIKNLSDVLKLPLDRLMANVFLKDADATYADQGLEALALTVAALDEGVSVEQERDVYKAALPLLSEEAGELGPMLEAAANIMLD
;
A
#
# COMPACT_ATOMS: atom_id res chain seq x y z
N MET A 1 60.02 -43.84 -32.73
CA MET A 1 59.59 -43.42 -31.38
C MET A 1 59.69 -41.89 -31.23
N LYS A 2 58.68 -41.12 -31.68
CA LYS A 2 58.58 -39.65 -31.46
C LYS A 2 57.10 -39.18 -31.41
N LYS A 3 56.21 -39.98 -30.82
CA LYS A 3 54.79 -39.61 -30.62
C LYS A 3 54.40 -39.36 -29.15
N GLY A 4 55.27 -39.69 -28.18
CA GLY A 4 55.01 -39.50 -26.75
C GLY A 4 55.44 -38.13 -26.17
N ALA A 5 56.42 -37.45 -26.78
CA ALA A 5 56.95 -36.19 -26.26
C ALA A 5 56.08 -34.95 -26.59
N TRP A 6 55.34 -34.98 -27.70
CA TRP A 6 54.44 -33.89 -28.11
C TRP A 6 53.12 -33.87 -27.32
N ALA A 7 52.58 -35.05 -26.99
CA ALA A 7 51.37 -35.16 -26.19
C ALA A 7 51.60 -34.72 -24.73
N ALA A 8 52.78 -35.01 -24.16
CA ALA A 8 53.15 -34.56 -22.81
C ALA A 8 53.39 -33.04 -22.71
N GLY A 9 53.92 -32.41 -23.77
CA GLY A 9 54.14 -30.96 -23.83
C GLY A 9 52.83 -30.16 -23.97
N VAL A 10 51.86 -30.64 -24.75
CA VAL A 10 50.54 -30.01 -24.89
C VAL A 10 49.69 -30.19 -23.62
N LEU A 11 49.75 -31.36 -22.97
CA LEU A 11 49.08 -31.60 -21.69
C LEU A 11 49.65 -30.73 -20.56
N ALA A 12 50.97 -30.53 -20.53
CA ALA A 12 51.63 -29.65 -19.55
C ALA A 12 51.28 -28.16 -19.77
N VAL A 13 51.15 -27.70 -21.02
CA VAL A 13 50.72 -26.33 -21.34
C VAL A 13 49.24 -26.12 -21.01
N VAL A 14 48.37 -27.11 -21.23
CA VAL A 14 46.94 -27.06 -20.83
C VAL A 14 46.78 -27.12 -19.31
N VAL A 15 47.59 -27.90 -18.59
CA VAL A 15 47.56 -27.95 -17.11
C VAL A 15 48.19 -26.70 -16.46
N VAL A 16 49.17 -26.07 -17.09
CA VAL A 16 49.76 -24.80 -16.62
C VAL A 16 48.92 -23.59 -17.04
N ALA A 17 48.21 -23.62 -18.17
CA ALA A 17 47.24 -22.60 -18.56
C ALA A 17 45.91 -22.73 -17.80
N ALA A 18 45.46 -23.97 -17.51
CA ALA A 18 44.32 -24.23 -16.63
C ALA A 18 44.68 -24.00 -15.16
N GLY A 19 45.90 -24.34 -14.73
CA GLY A 19 46.40 -24.05 -13.39
C GLY A 19 46.72 -22.57 -13.18
N GLY A 20 47.24 -21.88 -14.19
CA GLY A 20 47.47 -20.43 -14.19
C GLY A 20 46.18 -19.63 -14.35
N GLY A 21 45.24 -20.13 -15.16
CA GLY A 21 43.86 -19.61 -15.24
C GLY A 21 43.11 -19.83 -13.93
N TRP A 22 43.20 -21.01 -13.33
CA TRP A 22 42.64 -21.32 -12.01
C TRP A 22 43.29 -20.49 -10.90
N LEU A 23 44.61 -20.29 -10.93
CA LEU A 23 45.30 -19.40 -9.98
C LEU A 23 44.93 -17.94 -10.20
N ALA A 24 44.76 -17.48 -11.43
CA ALA A 24 44.33 -16.11 -11.74
C ALA A 24 42.87 -15.87 -11.35
N VAL A 25 41.98 -16.83 -11.64
CA VAL A 25 40.59 -16.89 -11.17
C VAL A 25 40.58 -16.82 -9.65
N ARG A 26 41.28 -17.71 -8.96
CA ARG A 26 41.37 -17.76 -7.50
C ARG A 26 42.01 -16.49 -6.89
N THR A 27 42.95 -15.87 -7.58
CA THR A 27 43.55 -14.59 -7.15
C THR A 27 42.56 -13.44 -7.29
N LEU A 28 41.77 -13.41 -8.37
CA LEU A 28 40.72 -12.42 -8.57
C LEU A 28 39.57 -12.64 -7.58
N GLU A 29 39.18 -13.89 -7.34
CA GLU A 29 38.21 -14.27 -6.31
C GLU A 29 38.68 -13.81 -4.93
N SER A 30 39.90 -14.17 -4.54
CA SER A 30 40.46 -13.75 -3.25
C SER A 30 40.56 -12.23 -3.10
N LYS A 31 40.90 -11.49 -4.17
CA LYS A 31 40.89 -10.01 -4.14
C LYS A 31 39.49 -9.44 -3.98
N THR A 32 38.50 -9.99 -4.68
CA THR A 32 37.10 -9.58 -4.54
C THR A 32 36.59 -9.88 -3.13
N GLU A 33 36.86 -11.07 -2.59
CA GLU A 33 36.50 -11.44 -1.23
C GLU A 33 37.13 -10.52 -0.18
N GLN A 34 38.41 -10.18 -0.33
CA GLN A 34 39.09 -9.22 0.55
C GLN A 34 38.48 -7.83 0.48
N ALA A 35 38.12 -7.36 -0.73
CA ALA A 35 37.46 -6.08 -0.92
C ALA A 35 36.07 -6.07 -0.27
N VAL A 36 35.28 -7.14 -0.43
CA VAL A 36 33.98 -7.29 0.24
C VAL A 36 34.13 -7.27 1.76
N ARG A 37 35.13 -7.97 2.32
CA ARG A 37 35.41 -7.93 3.77
C ARG A 37 35.80 -6.54 4.25
N ALA A 38 36.59 -5.80 3.47
CA ALA A 38 36.95 -4.42 3.81
C ALA A 38 35.72 -3.50 3.82
N VAL A 39 34.84 -3.61 2.83
CA VAL A 39 33.59 -2.83 2.76
C VAL A 39 32.64 -3.19 3.91
N LEU A 40 32.49 -4.48 4.24
CA LEU A 40 31.70 -4.89 5.41
C LEU A 40 32.24 -4.25 6.69
N ALA A 41 33.56 -4.25 6.89
CA ALA A 41 34.17 -3.63 8.06
C ALA A 41 33.95 -2.10 8.11
N GLU A 42 33.98 -1.40 6.98
CA GLU A 42 33.63 0.02 6.89
C GLU A 42 32.17 0.30 7.28
N LEU A 43 31.27 -0.66 7.04
CA LEU A 43 29.86 -0.59 7.39
C LEU A 43 29.54 -1.14 8.80
N SER A 44 30.56 -1.35 9.65
CA SER A 44 30.40 -1.99 10.96
C SER A 44 29.73 -3.38 10.89
N ALA A 45 30.03 -4.12 9.83
CA ALA A 45 29.54 -5.46 9.58
C ALA A 45 30.67 -6.47 9.46
N THR A 46 30.36 -7.74 9.70
CA THR A 46 31.28 -8.89 9.57
C THR A 46 30.56 -10.04 8.89
N ALA A 47 31.32 -10.96 8.27
CA ALA A 47 30.79 -12.19 7.69
C ALA A 47 31.74 -13.34 8.02
N ASP A 48 31.18 -14.46 8.47
CA ASP A 48 31.96 -15.67 8.79
C ASP A 48 32.64 -16.22 7.53
N SER A 49 31.89 -16.26 6.42
CA SER A 49 32.42 -16.64 5.09
C SER A 49 32.06 -15.62 4.02
N VAL A 50 32.96 -15.50 3.04
CA VAL A 50 32.82 -14.67 1.85
C VAL A 50 33.46 -15.45 0.74
N ASP A 51 32.66 -16.00 -0.15
CA ASP A 51 33.10 -16.91 -1.21
C ASP A 51 32.60 -16.36 -2.55
N TYR A 52 33.51 -15.98 -3.43
CA TYR A 52 33.16 -15.52 -4.78
C TYR A 52 33.58 -16.57 -5.82
N ASN A 53 32.64 -16.97 -6.67
CA ASN A 53 32.89 -17.83 -7.82
C ASN A 53 32.81 -16.99 -9.10
N LEU A 54 33.95 -16.79 -9.76
CA LEU A 54 34.04 -15.97 -10.96
C LEU A 54 33.37 -16.63 -12.18
N LEU A 55 33.37 -17.97 -12.24
CA LEU A 55 32.82 -18.72 -13.39
C LEU A 55 31.29 -18.65 -13.41
N ASP A 56 30.68 -18.78 -12.23
CA ASP A 56 29.23 -18.70 -12.05
C ASP A 56 28.77 -17.27 -11.69
N ASN A 57 29.70 -16.32 -11.64
CA ASN A 57 29.51 -14.92 -11.23
C ASN A 57 28.61 -14.78 -9.98
N THR A 58 28.92 -15.57 -8.96
CA THR A 58 28.11 -15.70 -7.74
C THR A 58 28.95 -15.35 -6.51
N LEU A 59 28.42 -14.48 -5.65
CA LEU A 59 28.99 -14.13 -4.34
C LEU A 59 28.09 -14.70 -3.24
N ASN A 60 28.66 -15.50 -2.35
CA ASN A 60 27.99 -16.01 -1.16
C ASN A 60 28.62 -15.43 0.10
N LEU A 61 27.79 -14.91 1.01
CA LEU A 61 28.18 -14.44 2.32
C LEU A 61 27.47 -15.28 3.38
N GLY A 62 28.24 -15.95 4.23
CA GLY A 62 27.73 -16.72 5.36
C GLY A 62 27.75 -15.91 6.65
N ARG A 63 26.64 -15.94 7.39
CA ARG A 63 26.42 -15.29 8.68
C ARG A 63 26.94 -13.86 8.71
N VAL A 64 26.27 -12.98 7.96
CA VAL A 64 26.57 -11.55 8.00
C VAL A 64 25.96 -10.96 9.26
N ALA A 65 26.78 -10.30 10.08
CA ALA A 65 26.35 -9.63 11.30
C ALA A 65 26.70 -8.14 11.24
N TYR A 66 25.74 -7.30 11.62
CA TYR A 66 25.83 -5.85 11.68
C TYR A 66 25.49 -5.37 13.09
N ALA A 67 26.25 -4.40 13.59
CA ALA A 67 25.95 -3.72 14.85
C ALA A 67 26.29 -2.24 14.74
N GLN A 68 25.37 -1.38 15.18
CA GLN A 68 25.58 0.06 15.18
C GLN A 68 24.91 0.72 16.37
N ASP A 69 25.64 1.66 16.98
CA ASP A 69 25.16 2.57 18.02
C ASP A 69 25.07 3.99 17.46
N VAL A 70 23.86 4.54 17.41
CA VAL A 70 23.63 5.93 16.98
C VAL A 70 22.70 6.61 17.98
N ALA A 71 23.18 7.68 18.62
CA ALA A 71 22.36 8.53 19.50
C ALA A 71 21.57 7.76 20.59
N GLY A 72 22.17 6.72 21.19
CA GLY A 72 21.53 5.90 22.24
C GLY A 72 20.61 4.79 21.73
N ARG A 73 20.50 4.62 20.41
CA ARG A 73 19.83 3.48 19.76
C ARG A 73 20.87 2.45 19.34
N HIS A 74 20.76 1.24 19.88
CA HIS A 74 21.57 0.09 19.53
C HIS A 74 20.80 -0.77 18.51
N SER A 75 21.34 -0.92 17.30
CA SER A 75 20.73 -1.73 16.24
C SER A 75 21.67 -2.88 15.87
N THR A 76 21.16 -4.10 15.89
CA THR A 76 21.88 -5.30 15.45
C THR A 76 21.06 -6.01 14.38
N ALA A 77 21.72 -6.58 13.39
CA ALA A 77 21.08 -7.46 12.41
C ALA A 77 22.00 -8.64 12.08
N THR A 78 21.42 -9.81 11.86
CA THR A 78 22.10 -11.00 11.38
C THR A 78 21.38 -11.57 10.18
N VAL A 79 22.14 -12.07 9.20
CA VAL A 79 21.62 -12.76 8.02
C VAL A 79 22.43 -14.03 7.83
N GLU A 80 21.79 -15.20 7.87
CA GLU A 80 22.55 -16.47 7.80
C GLU A 80 23.20 -16.69 6.44
N ASN A 81 22.54 -16.31 5.35
CA ASN A 81 23.10 -16.43 4.01
C ASN A 81 22.67 -15.29 3.10
N ILE A 82 23.62 -14.73 2.34
CA ILE A 82 23.36 -13.82 1.23
C ILE A 82 24.00 -14.40 -0.02
N THR A 83 23.20 -14.61 -1.07
CA THR A 83 23.68 -15.04 -2.39
C THR A 83 23.36 -13.96 -3.40
N VAL A 84 24.38 -13.49 -4.12
CA VAL A 84 24.24 -12.52 -5.22
C VAL A 84 24.74 -13.18 -6.49
N THR A 85 23.91 -13.22 -7.53
CA THR A 85 24.23 -13.85 -8.82
C THR A 85 24.22 -12.81 -9.93
N GLY A 86 25.14 -12.93 -10.89
CA GLY A 86 25.10 -12.13 -12.12
C GLY A 86 25.50 -10.68 -11.92
N PHE A 87 26.39 -10.39 -10.96
CA PHE A 87 26.85 -9.03 -10.73
C PHE A 87 27.57 -8.43 -11.95
N ASP A 88 27.11 -7.29 -12.45
CA ASP A 88 27.74 -6.59 -13.58
C ASP A 88 28.47 -5.33 -13.13
N ARG A 89 29.78 -5.28 -13.39
CA ARG A 89 30.66 -4.18 -13.00
C ARG A 89 30.35 -2.87 -13.71
N ALA A 90 29.61 -2.90 -14.82
CA ALA A 90 29.15 -1.70 -15.50
C ALA A 90 28.31 -0.81 -14.57
N CYS A 91 27.62 -1.38 -13.57
CA CYS A 91 26.85 -0.61 -12.60
C CYS A 91 27.68 0.31 -11.71
N LEU A 92 28.99 0.06 -11.59
CA LEU A 92 29.91 0.86 -10.78
C LEU A 92 30.52 2.04 -11.54
N SER A 93 30.27 2.16 -12.85
CA SER A 93 30.70 3.32 -13.63
C SER A 93 29.87 4.55 -13.28
N ASP A 94 30.48 5.72 -13.23
CA ASP A 94 29.80 7.01 -13.08
C ASP A 94 29.28 7.59 -14.42
N ALA A 95 29.42 6.83 -15.52
CA ALA A 95 29.00 7.26 -16.84
C ALA A 95 27.49 7.51 -16.92
N SER A 96 27.11 8.62 -17.55
CA SER A 96 25.71 8.99 -17.76
C SER A 96 25.16 8.31 -19.01
N GLY A 97 24.59 7.12 -18.84
CA GLY A 97 23.85 6.38 -19.87
C GLY A 97 22.33 6.55 -19.74
N SER A 98 21.61 6.40 -20.86
CA SER A 98 20.16 6.28 -20.88
C SER A 98 19.70 4.90 -20.38
N GLU A 99 20.43 3.84 -20.72
CA GLU A 99 20.20 2.48 -20.24
C GLU A 99 20.79 2.29 -18.83
N LEU A 100 20.03 1.58 -17.99
CA LEU A 100 20.46 1.23 -16.64
C LEU A 100 21.31 -0.04 -16.69
N PRO A 101 22.54 -0.02 -16.17
CA PRO A 101 23.35 -1.23 -16.07
C PRO A 101 22.71 -2.21 -15.09
N LEU A 102 22.87 -3.51 -15.37
CA LEU A 102 22.49 -4.58 -14.46
C LEU A 102 23.34 -4.45 -13.19
N VAL A 103 22.71 -4.56 -12.02
CA VAL A 103 23.41 -4.69 -10.75
C VAL A 103 23.59 -6.16 -10.43
N ALA A 104 22.50 -6.94 -10.45
CA ALA A 104 22.51 -8.37 -10.23
C ALA A 104 21.28 -9.02 -10.87
N ASP A 105 21.46 -10.25 -11.37
CA ASP A 105 20.35 -11.09 -11.85
C ASP A 105 19.45 -11.49 -10.69
N SER A 106 20.06 -11.89 -9.56
CA SER A 106 19.34 -12.21 -8.34
C SER A 106 20.14 -11.88 -7.09
N LEU A 107 19.42 -11.48 -6.04
CA LEU A 107 19.92 -11.39 -4.68
C LEU A 107 18.94 -12.12 -3.77
N VAL A 108 19.45 -13.06 -2.97
CA VAL A 108 18.66 -13.80 -1.97
C VAL A 108 19.35 -13.66 -0.62
N ALA A 109 18.64 -13.15 0.36
CA ALA A 109 19.05 -13.15 1.76
C ALA A 109 18.11 -14.05 2.56
N SER A 110 18.65 -14.94 3.38
CA SER A 110 17.88 -15.91 4.16
C SER A 110 18.10 -15.74 5.65
N ASP A 111 17.06 -16.01 6.42
CA ASP A 111 17.04 -15.99 7.89
C ASP A 111 17.62 -14.68 8.46
N VAL A 112 16.95 -13.58 8.13
CA VAL A 112 17.27 -12.24 8.63
C VAL A 112 16.65 -12.08 10.02
N ASP A 113 17.45 -11.75 11.04
CA ASP A 113 17.00 -11.30 12.37
C ASP A 113 17.49 -9.87 12.58
N ILE A 114 16.59 -8.99 13.02
CA ILE A 114 16.86 -7.58 13.27
C ILE A 114 16.40 -7.28 14.68
N LYS A 115 17.25 -6.61 15.45
CA LYS A 115 16.91 -6.10 16.78
C LYS A 115 17.34 -4.65 16.90
N VAL A 116 16.42 -3.83 17.39
CA VAL A 116 16.66 -2.42 17.69
C VAL A 116 16.27 -2.20 19.15
N VAL A 117 17.18 -1.61 19.93
CA VAL A 117 16.95 -1.22 21.31
C VAL A 117 17.16 0.28 21.41
N ASP A 118 16.14 0.99 21.87
CA ASP A 118 16.23 2.39 22.27
C ASP A 118 15.68 2.56 23.70
N PRO A 119 15.83 3.73 24.34
CA PRO A 119 15.37 3.95 25.72
C PRO A 119 13.85 3.79 25.91
N SER A 120 13.06 3.94 24.84
CA SER A 120 11.60 3.95 24.84
C SER A 120 10.96 2.68 24.27
N MET A 121 11.69 1.86 23.51
CA MET A 121 11.19 0.62 22.93
C MET A 121 12.29 -0.36 22.56
N THR A 122 11.93 -1.63 22.48
CA THR A 122 12.71 -2.68 21.83
C THR A 122 11.90 -3.27 20.68
N SER A 123 12.46 -3.26 19.48
CA SER A 123 11.88 -3.91 18.30
C SER A 123 12.69 -5.14 17.93
N ARG A 124 12.02 -6.25 17.62
CA ARG A 124 12.62 -7.45 17.04
C ARG A 124 11.86 -7.87 15.80
N GLY A 125 12.57 -8.10 14.70
CA GLY A 125 12.00 -8.54 13.43
C GLY A 125 12.73 -9.76 12.89
N THR A 126 12.01 -10.63 12.19
CA THR A 126 12.58 -11.78 11.48
C THR A 126 12.00 -11.86 10.07
N ILE A 127 12.82 -12.18 9.07
CA ILE A 127 12.39 -12.41 7.67
C ILE A 127 13.04 -13.72 7.22
N ALA A 128 12.25 -14.67 6.73
CA ALA A 128 12.79 -15.95 6.28
C ALA A 128 13.58 -15.81 4.97
N GLU A 129 13.07 -15.03 4.01
CA GLU A 129 13.74 -14.78 2.73
C GLU A 129 13.45 -13.35 2.24
N ILE A 130 14.48 -12.64 1.83
CA ILE A 130 14.39 -11.46 0.96
C ILE A 130 14.92 -11.88 -0.40
N ARG A 131 14.14 -11.65 -1.44
CA ARG A 131 14.52 -11.96 -2.82
C ARG A 131 14.38 -10.71 -3.69
N MET A 132 15.39 -10.43 -4.48
CA MET A 132 15.36 -9.42 -5.53
C MET A 132 15.77 -10.08 -6.85
N GLU A 133 15.05 -9.79 -7.92
CA GLU A 133 15.32 -10.30 -9.26
C GLU A 133 15.41 -9.15 -10.27
N GLY A 134 16.36 -9.25 -11.20
CA GLY A 134 16.54 -8.30 -12.29
C GLY A 134 16.70 -6.86 -11.81
N TRP A 135 17.70 -6.60 -10.96
CA TRP A 135 17.96 -5.27 -10.43
C TRP A 135 18.90 -4.49 -11.37
N TYR A 136 18.45 -3.34 -11.87
CA TYR A 136 19.22 -2.45 -12.74
C TYR A 136 19.30 -1.05 -12.13
N GLN A 137 20.50 -0.53 -11.96
CA GLN A 137 20.74 0.77 -11.34
C GLN A 137 22.19 1.22 -11.58
N ASN A 138 22.40 2.53 -11.73
CA ASN A 138 23.74 3.08 -11.81
C ASN A 138 24.27 3.40 -10.40
N LEU A 139 24.88 2.40 -9.76
CA LEU A 139 25.44 2.52 -8.41
C LEU A 139 26.62 3.48 -8.34
N GLY A 140 27.46 3.54 -9.39
CA GLY A 140 28.61 4.45 -9.46
C GLY A 140 28.21 5.91 -9.40
N LYS A 141 27.24 6.30 -10.23
CA LYS A 141 26.66 7.65 -10.22
C LYS A 141 25.90 7.95 -8.93
N LEU A 142 25.12 6.98 -8.42
CA LEU A 142 24.41 7.14 -7.15
C LEU A 142 25.38 7.41 -6.00
N ALA A 143 26.48 6.66 -5.92
CA ALA A 143 27.53 6.85 -4.92
C ALA A 143 28.24 8.21 -5.07
N ALA A 144 28.52 8.64 -6.31
CA ALA A 144 29.11 9.94 -6.57
C ALA A 144 28.21 11.08 -6.10
N LEU A 145 26.91 11.00 -6.40
CA LEU A 145 25.90 11.97 -5.95
C LEU A 145 25.75 11.96 -4.42
N HIS A 146 25.71 10.78 -3.81
CA HIS A 146 25.62 10.65 -2.35
C HIS A 146 26.83 11.29 -1.63
N ARG A 147 28.04 11.18 -2.20
CA ARG A 147 29.23 11.84 -1.64
C ARG A 147 29.20 13.36 -1.78
N GLN A 148 28.53 13.89 -2.81
CA GLN A 148 28.42 15.33 -3.05
C GLN A 148 27.33 15.97 -2.20
N ASP A 149 26.12 15.41 -2.27
CA ASP A 149 24.95 15.84 -1.50
C ASP A 149 24.01 14.64 -1.26
N PRO A 150 24.12 13.95 -0.10
CA PRO A 150 23.35 12.73 0.19
C PRO A 150 21.85 12.97 0.31
N LEU A 151 21.41 14.24 0.42
CA LEU A 151 20.00 14.60 0.48
C LEU A 151 19.56 15.44 -0.72
N GLY A 152 20.41 15.61 -1.72
CA GLY A 152 20.14 16.46 -2.87
C GLY A 152 19.05 15.88 -3.77
N GLU A 153 18.29 16.75 -4.44
CA GLU A 153 17.30 16.36 -5.44
C GLU A 153 17.90 15.43 -6.52
N ALA A 154 19.13 15.72 -6.97
CA ALA A 154 19.83 14.91 -7.97
C ALA A 154 20.10 13.47 -7.49
N PHE A 155 20.40 13.28 -6.20
CA PHE A 155 20.55 11.95 -5.61
C PHE A 155 19.24 11.18 -5.67
N PHE A 156 18.12 11.79 -5.24
CA PHE A 156 16.81 11.13 -5.30
C PHE A 156 16.34 10.86 -6.73
N ALA A 157 16.61 11.78 -7.66
CA ALA A 157 16.31 11.59 -9.07
C ALA A 157 17.04 10.36 -9.64
N GLU A 158 18.31 10.16 -9.31
CA GLU A 158 19.06 8.96 -9.72
C GLU A 158 18.67 7.72 -8.91
N ALA A 159 18.35 7.84 -7.62
CA ALA A 159 17.86 6.74 -6.80
C ALA A 159 16.56 6.17 -7.37
N TYR A 160 15.68 7.05 -7.86
CA TYR A 160 14.43 6.68 -8.51
C TYR A 160 14.63 6.07 -9.87
N ARG A 161 15.81 6.22 -10.47
CA ARG A 161 16.13 5.65 -11.78
C ARG A 161 16.22 4.14 -11.81
N TYR A 162 16.19 3.43 -10.67
CA TYR A 162 16.25 1.97 -10.63
C TYR A 162 15.14 1.27 -11.45
N ARG A 163 15.44 0.04 -11.90
CA ARG A 163 14.46 -0.95 -12.35
C ARG A 163 14.68 -2.23 -11.55
N MET A 164 13.59 -2.88 -11.18
CA MET A 164 13.63 -4.16 -10.48
C MET A 164 12.46 -4.99 -10.98
N ASP A 165 12.72 -6.21 -11.42
CA ASP A 165 11.67 -7.09 -11.95
C ASP A 165 10.78 -7.57 -10.80
N MET A 166 11.40 -7.90 -9.65
CA MET A 166 10.68 -8.25 -8.44
C MET A 166 11.54 -8.00 -7.19
N MET A 167 10.89 -7.56 -6.12
CA MET A 167 11.40 -7.67 -4.76
C MET A 167 10.33 -8.31 -3.88
N ALA A 168 10.68 -9.34 -3.11
CA ALA A 168 9.76 -10.03 -2.24
C ALA A 168 10.40 -10.37 -0.89
N TYR A 169 9.60 -10.27 0.15
CA TYR A 169 9.93 -10.60 1.53
C TYR A 169 8.98 -11.72 1.95
N LYS A 170 9.52 -12.82 2.45
CA LYS A 170 8.74 -13.98 2.88
C LYS A 170 8.81 -14.14 4.40
N ASP A 171 7.67 -14.48 4.99
CA ASP A 171 7.49 -14.74 6.42
C ASP A 171 8.12 -13.66 7.30
N TYR A 172 7.71 -12.41 7.06
CA TYR A 172 8.14 -11.30 7.88
C TYR A 172 7.30 -11.25 9.16
N ARG A 173 7.97 -11.12 10.30
CA ARG A 173 7.36 -10.92 11.62
C ARG A 173 8.11 -9.83 12.35
N VAL A 174 7.37 -9.00 13.08
CA VAL A 174 7.93 -7.95 13.92
C VAL A 174 7.17 -7.87 15.23
N SER A 175 7.90 -7.57 16.30
CA SER A 175 7.36 -7.29 17.62
C SER A 175 8.04 -6.04 18.17
N VAL A 176 7.22 -5.09 18.64
CA VAL A 176 7.67 -3.86 19.29
C VAL A 176 7.17 -3.86 20.72
N THR A 177 8.10 -3.78 21.67
CA THR A 177 7.83 -3.76 23.10
C THR A 177 8.21 -2.41 23.67
N MET A 178 7.24 -1.70 24.24
CA MET A 178 7.47 -0.50 25.04
C MET A 178 7.51 -0.88 26.54
N PRO A 179 8.18 -0.09 27.41
CA PRO A 179 8.15 -0.31 28.85
C PRO A 179 6.71 -0.40 29.37
N ASP A 180 6.44 -1.41 30.20
CA ASP A 180 5.16 -1.64 30.88
C ASP A 180 3.93 -1.81 29.96
N GLN A 181 4.13 -2.11 28.67
CA GLN A 181 3.05 -2.37 27.70
C GLN A 181 3.13 -3.79 27.13
N LYS A 182 1.98 -4.36 26.76
CA LYS A 182 1.97 -5.58 25.94
C LYS A 182 2.68 -5.28 24.60
N PRO A 183 3.39 -6.24 24.00
CA PRO A 183 4.03 -6.02 22.71
C PRO A 183 2.99 -5.82 21.59
N LEU A 184 3.26 -4.86 20.71
CA LEU A 184 2.63 -4.79 19.39
C LEU A 184 3.29 -5.85 18.51
N THR A 185 2.51 -6.65 17.80
CA THR A 185 3.05 -7.62 16.85
C THR A 185 2.43 -7.44 15.47
N ALA A 186 3.23 -7.66 14.44
CA ALA A 186 2.74 -7.73 13.06
C ALA A 186 3.45 -8.85 12.32
N SER A 187 2.74 -9.47 11.39
CA SER A 187 3.25 -10.54 10.55
C SER A 187 2.64 -10.48 9.16
N MET A 188 3.38 -10.98 8.17
CA MET A 188 2.93 -11.16 6.80
C MET A 188 3.64 -12.38 6.21
N ALA A 189 2.90 -13.21 5.47
CA ALA A 189 3.49 -14.36 4.80
C ALA A 189 4.32 -13.92 3.58
N MET A 190 3.87 -12.87 2.90
CA MET A 190 4.59 -12.30 1.77
C MET A 190 4.30 -10.82 1.62
N TRP A 191 5.33 -10.05 1.28
CA TRP A 191 5.19 -8.70 0.76
C TRP A 191 6.05 -8.58 -0.49
N GLY A 192 5.60 -7.84 -1.49
CA GLY A 192 6.39 -7.64 -2.68
C GLY A 192 6.16 -6.30 -3.34
N LEU A 193 7.21 -5.85 -4.01
CA LEU A 193 7.22 -4.70 -4.89
C LEU A 193 7.46 -5.19 -6.31
N LEU A 194 6.56 -4.80 -7.20
CA LEU A 194 6.67 -5.04 -8.62
C LEU A 194 7.11 -3.72 -9.24
N GLY A 195 8.21 -3.77 -10.00
CA GLY A 195 8.66 -2.62 -10.77
C GLY A 195 7.55 -2.12 -11.70
N PRO A 196 7.67 -0.88 -12.22
CA PRO A 196 6.67 -0.30 -13.11
C PRO A 196 6.29 -1.30 -14.21
N ALA A 197 5.00 -1.62 -14.32
CA ALA A 197 4.46 -2.54 -15.33
C ALA A 197 4.66 -2.03 -16.77
N GLY A 198 5.21 -0.83 -16.95
CA GLY A 198 5.64 -0.32 -18.24
C GLY A 198 6.10 1.11 -18.15
N SER A 199 7.39 1.33 -17.88
CA SER A 199 8.12 2.32 -18.66
C SER A 199 9.55 1.83 -18.90
N ARG A 200 9.78 1.36 -20.12
CA ARG A 200 11.14 1.17 -20.67
C ARG A 200 11.83 2.51 -20.91
N ASP A 201 11.07 3.60 -20.83
CA ASP A 201 11.57 4.95 -21.03
C ASP A 201 11.80 5.63 -19.68
N ALA A 202 13.07 5.65 -19.27
CA ALA A 202 13.56 6.46 -18.16
C ALA A 202 13.45 7.98 -18.41
N SER A 203 12.82 8.41 -19.51
CA SER A 203 12.81 9.76 -20.06
C SER A 203 11.44 10.44 -20.10
N SER A 204 10.34 9.79 -19.71
CA SER A 204 9.04 10.47 -19.66
C SER A 204 8.81 11.10 -18.28
N ASP A 205 8.56 12.41 -18.25
CA ASP A 205 8.10 13.16 -17.07
C ASP A 205 6.74 12.70 -16.51
N ALA A 206 6.10 11.70 -17.14
CA ALA A 206 5.01 10.94 -16.52
C ALA A 206 5.61 10.13 -15.37
N GLY A 207 5.48 10.66 -14.15
CA GLY A 207 6.19 10.19 -12.97
C GLY A 207 6.15 8.67 -12.76
N ARG A 208 7.22 8.14 -12.20
CA ARG A 208 7.41 6.70 -12.01
C ARG A 208 6.37 6.13 -11.07
N THR A 209 5.80 4.99 -11.45
CA THR A 209 4.88 4.24 -10.62
C THR A 209 5.48 2.91 -10.17
N PHE A 210 4.96 2.36 -9.09
CA PHE A 210 5.24 0.98 -8.69
C PHE A 210 3.99 0.34 -8.13
N SER A 211 3.91 -0.98 -8.22
CA SER A 211 2.84 -1.73 -7.60
C SER A 211 3.39 -2.53 -6.43
N MET A 212 2.58 -2.70 -5.39
CA MET A 212 2.93 -3.51 -4.23
C MET A 212 1.80 -4.46 -3.89
N PHE A 213 2.16 -5.58 -3.28
CA PHE A 213 1.20 -6.52 -2.72
C PHE A 213 1.67 -7.05 -1.38
N MET A 214 0.72 -7.49 -0.58
CA MET A 214 0.95 -8.09 0.73
C MET A 214 -0.07 -9.22 0.93
N ASN A 215 0.40 -10.37 1.40
CA ASN A 215 -0.43 -11.55 1.66
C ASN A 215 -0.38 -11.92 3.15
N GLN A 216 -1.55 -12.32 3.67
CA GLN A 216 -1.75 -12.81 5.03
C GLN A 216 -1.16 -11.87 6.07
N PHE A 217 -1.48 -10.58 5.95
CA PHE A 217 -1.09 -9.60 6.95
C PHE A 217 -1.94 -9.78 8.20
N ARG A 218 -1.30 -9.77 9.36
CA ARG A 218 -1.95 -9.77 10.67
C ARG A 218 -1.20 -8.84 11.60
N MET A 219 -1.94 -8.03 12.35
CA MET A 219 -1.40 -7.11 13.33
C MET A 219 -2.21 -7.20 14.62
N GLU A 220 -1.50 -7.29 15.75
CA GLU A 220 -2.07 -7.28 17.09
C GLU A 220 -1.69 -5.96 17.75
N LEU A 221 -2.70 -5.14 18.03
CA LEU A 221 -2.58 -3.83 18.64
C LEU A 221 -3.12 -3.89 20.08
N PRO A 222 -2.23 -3.90 21.09
CA PRO A 222 -2.64 -3.84 22.48
C PRO A 222 -3.59 -2.67 22.77
N GLY A 223 -4.69 -2.95 23.47
CA GLY A 223 -5.72 -1.98 23.81
C GLY A 223 -6.72 -1.69 22.69
N LEU A 224 -6.51 -2.21 21.48
CA LEU A 224 -7.38 -2.00 20.33
C LEU A 224 -7.98 -3.30 19.80
N GLY A 225 -7.15 -4.29 19.48
CA GLY A 225 -7.62 -5.55 18.89
C GLY A 225 -6.65 -6.19 17.89
N VAL A 226 -7.17 -7.10 17.09
CA VAL A 226 -6.44 -7.85 16.05
C VAL A 226 -7.02 -7.52 14.68
N GLY A 227 -6.19 -6.98 13.79
CA GLY A 227 -6.52 -6.78 12.39
C GLY A 227 -5.84 -7.80 11.49
N SER A 228 -6.51 -8.24 10.44
CA SER A 228 -5.93 -9.09 9.40
C SER A 228 -6.47 -8.81 8.02
N VAL A 229 -5.64 -9.03 7.00
CA VAL A 229 -5.99 -8.93 5.59
C VAL A 229 -5.37 -10.11 4.86
N GLU A 230 -6.17 -10.88 4.13
CA GLU A 230 -5.64 -12.01 3.36
C GLU A 230 -4.79 -11.55 2.19
N ARG A 231 -5.22 -10.50 1.49
CA ARG A 231 -4.47 -9.90 0.38
C ARG A 231 -4.72 -8.40 0.27
N ALA A 232 -3.65 -7.63 0.24
CA ALA A 232 -3.67 -6.21 -0.07
C ALA A 232 -2.85 -5.95 -1.34
N GLU A 233 -3.36 -5.13 -2.25
CA GLU A 233 -2.68 -4.73 -3.48
C GLU A 233 -2.82 -3.23 -3.66
N LEU A 234 -1.74 -2.58 -4.08
CA LEU A 234 -1.75 -1.19 -4.50
C LEU A 234 -1.12 -1.12 -5.89
N HIS A 235 -1.88 -0.62 -6.85
CA HIS A 235 -1.54 -0.61 -8.26
C HIS A 235 -1.14 0.78 -8.72
N ASP A 236 0.00 0.87 -9.40
CA ASP A 236 0.50 2.09 -10.04
C ASP A 236 0.63 3.29 -9.08
N LEU A 237 1.17 3.07 -7.88
CA LEU A 237 1.45 4.15 -6.93
C LEU A 237 2.50 5.10 -7.51
N LEU A 238 2.10 6.34 -7.77
CA LEU A 238 2.96 7.40 -8.24
C LEU A 238 3.96 7.80 -7.16
N MET A 239 5.23 7.81 -7.53
CA MET A 239 6.29 8.26 -6.64
C MET A 239 6.26 9.79 -6.49
N PRO A 240 6.53 10.30 -5.28
CA PRO A 240 6.70 11.75 -5.07
C PRO A 240 7.78 12.32 -6.00
N PRO A 241 7.75 13.63 -6.32
CA PRO A 241 8.87 14.27 -6.99
C PRO A 241 10.16 14.19 -6.13
N PRO A 242 11.35 13.99 -6.74
CA PRO A 242 12.63 13.96 -6.03
C PRO A 242 12.89 15.19 -5.14
N ALA A 243 12.50 16.37 -5.63
CA ALA A 243 12.61 17.63 -4.89
C ALA A 243 11.80 17.60 -3.57
N SER A 244 10.59 17.01 -3.60
CA SER A 244 9.74 16.87 -2.42
C SER A 244 10.38 15.94 -1.39
N VAL A 245 10.95 14.82 -1.82
CA VAL A 245 11.62 13.87 -0.89
C VAL A 245 12.88 14.47 -0.29
N SER A 246 13.70 15.15 -1.09
CA SER A 246 14.85 15.91 -0.62
C SER A 246 14.48 16.89 0.50
N ARG A 247 13.43 17.69 0.28
CA ARG A 247 12.93 18.65 1.26
C ARG A 247 12.37 17.99 2.50
N LEU A 248 11.60 16.90 2.36
CA LEU A 248 11.06 16.15 3.49
C LEU A 248 12.20 15.63 4.37
N THR A 249 13.23 15.00 3.79
CA THR A 249 14.36 14.48 4.57
C THR A 249 15.14 15.59 5.27
N ALA A 250 15.34 16.73 4.60
CA ALA A 250 15.98 17.89 5.21
C ALA A 250 15.15 18.46 6.39
N LEU A 251 13.81 18.43 6.28
CA LEU A 251 12.90 18.91 7.32
C LEU A 251 12.87 17.95 8.52
N THR A 252 12.85 16.63 8.29
CA THR A 252 12.96 15.61 9.34
C THR A 252 14.26 15.76 10.12
N ARG A 253 15.41 15.93 9.46
CA ARG A 253 16.69 16.16 10.16
C ARG A 253 16.69 17.43 10.99
N LYS A 254 16.05 18.50 10.51
CA LYS A 254 15.89 19.74 11.31
C LYS A 254 15.01 19.51 12.54
N MET A 255 13.93 18.73 12.41
CA MET A 255 13.07 18.38 13.54
C MET A 255 13.81 17.52 14.58
N GLU A 256 14.61 16.56 14.13
CA GLU A 256 15.42 15.70 15.01
C GLU A 256 16.51 16.48 15.75
N ALA A 257 17.08 17.51 15.11
CA ALA A 257 18.14 18.35 15.69
C ALA A 257 17.61 19.52 16.55
N ALA A 258 16.31 19.83 16.51
CA ALA A 258 15.75 20.99 17.18
C ALA A 258 15.39 20.71 18.65
N GLU A 259 15.82 21.60 19.56
CA GLU A 259 15.27 21.69 20.92
C GLU A 259 13.83 22.25 20.92
N SER A 260 13.16 22.28 22.09
CA SER A 260 11.70 22.49 22.19
C SER A 260 11.15 23.72 21.44
N GLU A 261 11.82 24.86 21.48
CA GLU A 261 11.39 26.08 20.75
C GLU A 261 11.61 25.98 19.22
N GLY A 262 12.59 25.21 18.76
CA GLY A 262 12.81 24.95 17.34
C GLY A 262 11.83 23.93 16.74
N ARG A 263 11.25 23.07 17.59
CA ARG A 263 10.32 22.02 17.19
C ARG A 263 9.00 22.57 16.67
N ASP A 264 8.44 23.62 17.29
CA ASP A 264 7.19 24.27 16.84
C ASP A 264 7.35 24.98 15.49
N ALA A 265 8.50 25.63 15.27
CA ALA A 265 8.81 26.27 13.99
C ALA A 265 9.01 25.21 12.88
N ALA A 266 9.66 24.09 13.19
CA ALA A 266 9.83 22.97 12.27
C ALA A 266 8.50 22.26 11.99
N LEU A 267 7.61 22.14 12.98
CA LEU A 267 6.27 21.58 12.81
C LEU A 267 5.43 22.43 11.84
N LYS A 268 5.42 23.76 12.01
CA LYS A 268 4.75 24.69 11.07
C LYS A 268 5.32 24.61 9.65
N GLN A 269 6.64 24.45 9.52
CA GLN A 269 7.27 24.20 8.22
C GLN A 269 6.83 22.84 7.64
N GLY A 270 6.71 21.82 8.48
CA GLY A 270 6.20 20.50 8.11
C GLY A 270 4.76 20.55 7.61
N GLU A 271 3.86 21.24 8.32
CA GLU A 271 2.47 21.45 7.89
C GLU A 271 2.38 22.17 6.54
N ALA A 272 3.17 23.24 6.36
CA ALA A 272 3.24 23.95 5.09
C ALA A 272 3.76 23.06 3.95
N PHE A 273 4.76 22.23 4.24
CA PHE A 273 5.31 21.26 3.29
C PHE A 273 4.30 20.16 2.93
N LEU A 274 3.56 19.60 3.89
CA LEU A 274 2.53 18.59 3.63
C LEU A 274 1.48 19.11 2.65
N LYS A 275 1.06 20.37 2.83
CA LYS A 275 0.13 21.02 1.90
C LYS A 275 0.72 21.13 0.48
N GLU A 276 1.97 21.55 0.37
CA GLU A 276 2.67 21.61 -0.92
C GLU A 276 2.83 20.22 -1.56
N TRP A 277 3.09 19.20 -0.73
CA TRP A 277 3.26 17.83 -1.19
C TRP A 277 1.95 17.26 -1.75
N VAL A 278 0.82 17.52 -1.07
CA VAL A 278 -0.51 17.21 -1.61
C VAL A 278 -0.77 17.98 -2.91
N ASP A 279 -0.36 19.25 -2.98
CA ASP A 279 -0.51 20.06 -4.18
C ASP A 279 0.32 19.53 -5.37
N ALA A 280 1.46 18.89 -5.12
CA ALA A 280 2.29 18.27 -6.17
C ALA A 280 1.60 17.09 -6.87
N TYR A 281 0.62 16.44 -6.23
CA TYR A 281 -0.18 15.38 -6.84
C TYR A 281 -1.39 15.90 -7.60
N ARG A 282 -1.69 17.22 -7.55
CA ARG A 282 -2.79 17.79 -8.34
C ARG A 282 -2.52 17.61 -9.83
N GLY A 283 -3.55 17.22 -10.58
CA GLY A 283 -3.40 16.94 -12.01
C GLY A 283 -2.80 15.57 -12.31
N THR A 284 -2.52 14.73 -11.29
CA THR A 284 -1.94 13.40 -11.45
C THR A 284 -2.87 12.30 -10.94
N THR A 285 -2.52 11.04 -11.14
CA THR A 285 -3.21 9.89 -10.54
C THR A 285 -2.29 9.30 -9.47
N PRO A 286 -2.52 9.59 -8.16
CA PRO A 286 -1.64 9.11 -7.09
C PRO A 286 -1.49 7.59 -7.07
N TYR A 287 -2.57 6.85 -7.33
CA TYR A 287 -2.55 5.42 -7.55
C TYR A 287 -3.78 5.03 -8.35
N LYS A 288 -3.67 3.97 -9.14
CA LYS A 288 -4.79 3.52 -9.97
C LYS A 288 -5.84 2.80 -9.14
N GLU A 289 -5.42 1.92 -8.24
CA GLU A 289 -6.33 1.08 -7.46
C GLU A 289 -5.65 0.55 -6.19
N LEU A 290 -6.36 0.59 -5.07
CA LEU A 290 -6.06 -0.12 -3.82
C LEU A 290 -7.11 -1.21 -3.65
N VAL A 291 -6.69 -2.45 -3.42
CA VAL A 291 -7.58 -3.59 -3.19
C VAL A 291 -7.22 -4.25 -1.86
N LEU A 292 -8.18 -4.43 -0.97
CA LEU A 292 -8.07 -5.23 0.25
C LEU A 292 -9.07 -6.37 0.17
N ARG A 293 -8.61 -7.62 0.32
CA ARG A 293 -9.45 -8.83 0.31
C ARG A 293 -9.42 -9.51 1.67
N SER A 294 -10.59 -9.96 2.10
CA SER A 294 -10.82 -10.65 3.37
C SER A 294 -10.25 -9.84 4.54
N TYR A 295 -10.71 -8.59 4.69
CA TYR A 295 -10.36 -7.74 5.80
C TYR A 295 -11.16 -8.15 7.04
N ALA A 296 -10.47 -8.33 8.16
CA ALA A 296 -11.09 -8.61 9.44
C ALA A 296 -10.45 -7.75 10.54
N PHE A 297 -11.26 -7.21 11.44
CA PHE A 297 -10.80 -6.55 12.65
C PHE A 297 -11.63 -7.03 13.84
N GLN A 298 -10.98 -7.68 14.79
CA GLN A 298 -11.57 -8.10 16.06
C GLN A 298 -11.13 -7.13 17.17
N PRO A 299 -12.03 -6.31 17.71
CA PRO A 299 -11.72 -5.45 18.85
C PRO A 299 -11.33 -6.28 20.09
N GLU A 300 -10.45 -5.73 20.94
CA GLU A 300 -10.09 -6.37 22.23
C GLU A 300 -11.24 -6.27 23.26
N GLN A 301 -12.14 -5.31 23.10
CA GLN A 301 -13.29 -5.13 23.98
C GLN A 301 -14.23 -6.33 23.90
N GLU A 302 -14.45 -6.97 25.05
CA GLU A 302 -15.34 -8.13 25.18
C GLU A 302 -16.78 -7.77 24.77
N GLY A 303 -17.40 -8.64 23.97
CA GLY A 303 -18.76 -8.45 23.45
C GLY A 303 -18.86 -7.55 22.22
N THR A 304 -17.78 -6.91 21.76
CA THR A 304 -17.81 -6.16 20.50
C THR A 304 -17.61 -7.10 19.31
N PRO A 305 -18.52 -7.13 18.33
CA PRO A 305 -18.43 -8.00 17.16
C PRO A 305 -17.22 -7.66 16.27
N PRO A 306 -16.68 -8.64 15.53
CA PRO A 306 -15.66 -8.36 14.53
C PRO A 306 -16.25 -7.57 13.35
N LEU A 307 -15.45 -6.65 12.81
CA LEU A 307 -15.70 -6.05 11.50
C LEU A 307 -15.10 -6.98 10.43
N LEU A 308 -15.94 -7.58 9.60
CA LEU A 308 -15.51 -8.46 8.50
C LEU A 308 -15.97 -7.87 7.16
N VAL A 309 -15.06 -7.78 6.21
CA VAL A 309 -15.31 -7.25 4.87
C VAL A 309 -14.63 -8.15 3.84
N ASP A 310 -15.39 -8.66 2.88
CA ASP A 310 -14.84 -9.55 1.84
C ASP A 310 -13.89 -8.80 0.90
N GLU A 311 -14.26 -7.59 0.48
CA GLU A 311 -13.42 -6.79 -0.38
C GLU A 311 -13.65 -5.28 -0.25
N VAL A 312 -12.55 -4.52 -0.26
CA VAL A 312 -12.57 -3.06 -0.43
C VAL A 312 -11.74 -2.73 -1.65
N ARG A 313 -12.32 -2.00 -2.62
CA ARG A 313 -11.57 -1.41 -3.74
C ARG A 313 -11.65 0.09 -3.67
N HIS A 314 -10.54 0.77 -3.89
CA HIS A 314 -10.49 2.22 -3.89
C HIS A 314 -9.66 2.75 -5.07
N LYS A 315 -10.16 3.78 -5.75
CA LYS A 315 -9.52 4.41 -6.91
C LYS A 315 -9.41 5.90 -6.68
N LEU A 316 -8.25 6.48 -6.99
CA LEU A 316 -8.01 7.91 -6.80
C LEU A 316 -7.26 8.52 -7.98
N SER A 317 -7.93 9.40 -8.72
CA SER A 317 -7.30 10.27 -9.71
C SER A 317 -7.55 11.73 -9.35
N LEU A 318 -6.50 12.53 -9.27
CA LEU A 318 -6.56 13.98 -9.09
C LEU A 318 -6.32 14.74 -10.42
N ALA A 319 -6.22 14.00 -11.53
CA ALA A 319 -6.21 14.54 -12.90
C ALA A 319 -7.61 15.03 -13.32
N ASP A 320 -7.79 15.59 -14.52
CA ASP A 320 -9.14 15.86 -15.09
C ASP A 320 -9.56 14.65 -15.96
N PRO A 321 -10.66 13.93 -15.63
CA PRO A 321 -11.56 14.16 -14.50
C PRO A 321 -10.96 13.68 -13.17
N VAL A 322 -11.34 14.35 -12.07
CA VAL A 322 -11.02 13.89 -10.72
C VAL A 322 -11.92 12.70 -10.44
N VAL A 323 -11.32 11.56 -10.12
CA VAL A 323 -12.03 10.31 -9.87
C VAL A 323 -11.79 9.88 -8.44
N PHE A 324 -12.89 9.61 -7.73
CA PHE A 324 -12.90 8.92 -6.46
C PHE A 324 -13.86 7.74 -6.57
N GLY A 325 -13.34 6.53 -6.45
CA GLY A 325 -14.13 5.31 -6.47
C GLY A 325 -13.93 4.52 -5.18
N LEU A 326 -15.01 4.06 -4.57
CA LEU A 326 -14.97 3.15 -3.43
C LEU A 326 -16.02 2.05 -3.65
N ASP A 327 -15.56 0.81 -3.69
CA ASP A 327 -16.39 -0.38 -3.65
C ASP A 327 -16.17 -1.08 -2.32
N LEU A 328 -17.25 -1.36 -1.59
CA LEU A 328 -17.31 -2.16 -0.39
C LEU A 328 -18.18 -3.38 -0.71
N ILE A 329 -17.58 -4.57 -0.68
CA ILE A 329 -18.26 -5.82 -1.02
C ILE A 329 -18.25 -6.72 0.21
N GLY A 330 -19.43 -7.20 0.58
CA GLY A 330 -19.61 -8.16 1.66
C GLY A 330 -19.15 -7.63 3.01
N LEU A 331 -19.71 -6.52 3.49
CA LEU A 331 -19.59 -6.14 4.89
C LEU A 331 -20.55 -7.02 5.71
N HIS A 332 -20.01 -7.83 6.61
CA HIS A 332 -20.78 -8.74 7.44
C HIS A 332 -21.31 -8.01 8.66
N GLY A 333 -22.63 -8.05 8.86
CA GLY A 333 -23.26 -7.66 10.12
C GLY A 333 -23.76 -8.86 10.90
N SER A 334 -24.12 -8.63 12.16
CA SER A 334 -24.75 -9.63 13.02
C SER A 334 -26.07 -9.10 13.56
N TRP A 335 -27.10 -9.94 13.56
CA TRP A 335 -28.40 -9.63 14.16
C TRP A 335 -28.32 -9.48 15.67
N SER A 336 -27.36 -10.14 16.34
CA SER A 336 -27.19 -10.04 17.80
C SER A 336 -27.01 -8.61 18.27
N ASP A 337 -26.42 -7.77 17.42
CA ASP A 337 -25.98 -6.42 17.79
C ASP A 337 -27.01 -5.36 17.38
N MET A 338 -28.10 -5.78 16.73
CA MET A 338 -29.18 -4.90 16.33
C MET A 338 -30.23 -4.72 17.43
N ALA A 339 -31.13 -3.76 17.23
CA ALA A 339 -32.26 -3.52 18.12
C ALA A 339 -33.17 -4.78 18.23
N PRO A 340 -33.95 -4.93 19.34
CA PRO A 340 -34.69 -6.15 19.64
C PRO A 340 -35.55 -6.70 18.49
N GLY A 341 -36.38 -5.87 17.84
CA GLY A 341 -37.21 -6.30 16.72
C GLY A 341 -36.38 -6.85 15.54
N TRP A 342 -35.26 -6.21 15.21
CA TRP A 342 -34.33 -6.70 14.16
C TRP A 342 -33.64 -8.00 14.56
N ARG A 343 -33.26 -8.16 15.83
CA ARG A 343 -32.65 -9.39 16.35
C ARG A 343 -33.61 -10.57 16.28
N GLU A 344 -34.90 -10.33 16.52
CA GLU A 344 -35.94 -11.35 16.50
C GLU A 344 -36.39 -11.70 15.07
N ALA A 345 -36.67 -10.71 14.23
CA ALA A 345 -37.15 -10.93 12.87
C ALA A 345 -36.03 -11.31 11.88
N GLY A 346 -34.87 -10.66 11.99
CA GLY A 346 -33.77 -10.73 11.02
C GLY A 346 -33.34 -12.16 10.64
N PRO A 347 -33.14 -13.09 11.60
CA PRO A 347 -32.74 -14.47 11.30
C PRO A 347 -33.72 -15.26 10.42
N ALA A 348 -35.00 -14.88 10.38
CA ALA A 348 -35.98 -15.51 9.49
C ALA A 348 -35.79 -15.10 8.02
N PHE A 349 -35.21 -13.92 7.77
CA PHE A 349 -34.97 -13.38 6.43
C PHE A 349 -33.54 -13.65 5.95
N LEU A 350 -32.54 -13.43 6.81
CA LEU A 350 -31.13 -13.75 6.53
C LEU A 350 -30.54 -14.55 7.71
N PRO A 351 -30.60 -15.89 7.67
CA PRO A 351 -30.15 -16.74 8.78
C PRO A 351 -28.68 -16.53 9.17
N ASP A 352 -27.83 -16.22 8.19
CA ASP A 352 -26.37 -16.06 8.37
C ASP A 352 -25.96 -14.62 8.73
N GLY A 353 -26.92 -13.70 8.86
CA GLY A 353 -26.68 -12.28 9.07
C GLY A 353 -26.73 -11.43 7.79
N PRO A 354 -26.81 -10.10 7.91
CA PRO A 354 -26.81 -9.20 6.77
C PRO A 354 -25.43 -9.08 6.12
N LEU A 355 -25.40 -9.16 4.79
CA LEU A 355 -24.24 -8.86 3.96
C LEU A 355 -24.50 -7.58 3.18
N VAL A 356 -23.73 -6.54 3.45
CA VAL A 356 -23.93 -5.20 2.88
C VAL A 356 -22.93 -4.96 1.76
N ASP A 357 -23.43 -4.55 0.61
CA ASP A 357 -22.64 -4.10 -0.53
C ASP A 357 -22.88 -2.60 -0.76
N GLY A 358 -21.82 -1.88 -1.10
CA GLY A 358 -21.85 -0.45 -1.40
C GLY A 358 -20.85 -0.08 -2.48
N SER A 359 -21.21 0.84 -3.36
CA SER A 359 -20.28 1.46 -4.30
C SER A 359 -20.58 2.94 -4.44
N ILE A 360 -19.54 3.74 -4.62
CA ILE A 360 -19.64 5.13 -5.05
C ILE A 360 -18.52 5.43 -6.03
N LEU A 361 -18.88 6.03 -7.17
CA LEU A 361 -17.95 6.51 -8.18
C LEU A 361 -18.27 7.98 -8.49
N LEU A 362 -17.38 8.85 -8.02
CA LEU A 362 -17.36 10.26 -8.32
C LEU A 362 -16.44 10.51 -9.50
N SER A 363 -16.94 11.17 -10.55
CA SER A 363 -16.13 11.69 -11.67
C SER A 363 -16.44 13.16 -11.84
N LEU A 364 -15.59 14.02 -11.27
CA LEU A 364 -15.79 15.46 -11.22
C LEU A 364 -14.92 16.18 -12.25
N ARG A 365 -15.53 17.05 -13.03
CA ARG A 365 -14.88 17.92 -14.01
C ARG A 365 -15.15 19.38 -13.68
N THR A 366 -14.16 20.23 -13.93
CA THR A 366 -14.28 21.68 -13.76
C THR A 366 -14.88 22.34 -15.01
N GLU A 367 -15.13 23.66 -14.92
CA GLU A 367 -15.49 24.51 -16.06
C GLU A 367 -16.78 24.10 -16.81
N ARG A 368 -17.85 23.78 -16.06
CA ARG A 368 -19.18 23.40 -16.60
C ARG A 368 -19.13 22.21 -17.56
N ARG A 369 -18.18 21.30 -17.36
CA ARG A 369 -18.18 20.01 -18.03
C ARG A 369 -19.04 18.99 -17.28
N PRO A 370 -19.61 17.99 -17.97
CA PRO A 370 -20.42 16.96 -17.33
C PRO A 370 -19.61 16.19 -16.28
N SER A 371 -20.07 16.26 -15.04
CA SER A 371 -19.62 15.47 -13.89
C SER A 371 -20.68 14.41 -13.58
N SER A 372 -20.28 13.32 -12.95
CA SER A 372 -21.20 12.25 -12.56
C SER A 372 -20.90 11.70 -11.18
N VAL A 373 -21.95 11.29 -10.49
CA VAL A 373 -21.91 10.50 -9.26
C VAL A 373 -22.74 9.26 -9.54
N GLU A 374 -22.11 8.09 -9.56
CA GLU A 374 -22.77 6.80 -9.63
C GLU A 374 -22.66 6.14 -8.25
N TRP A 375 -23.72 5.52 -7.77
CA TRP A 375 -23.73 4.87 -6.47
C TRP A 375 -24.62 3.64 -6.47
N SER A 376 -24.30 2.67 -5.62
CA SER A 376 -25.19 1.57 -5.29
C SER A 376 -25.05 1.22 -3.82
N ALA A 377 -26.12 0.88 -3.13
CA ALA A 377 -26.07 0.37 -1.78
C ALA A 377 -27.18 -0.66 -1.58
N GLY A 378 -26.90 -1.73 -0.85
CA GLY A 378 -27.89 -2.75 -0.60
C GLY A 378 -27.46 -3.78 0.41
N VAL A 379 -28.43 -4.57 0.84
CA VAL A 379 -28.21 -5.77 1.63
C VAL A 379 -28.54 -6.97 0.74
N GLN A 380 -27.58 -7.88 0.57
CA GLN A 380 -27.73 -9.04 -0.31
C GLN A 380 -28.98 -9.84 0.08
N ASN A 381 -29.80 -10.18 -0.91
CA ASN A 381 -31.07 -10.90 -0.78
C ASN A 381 -32.19 -10.17 0.01
N LEU A 382 -32.03 -8.88 0.33
CA LEU A 382 -33.10 -8.06 0.92
C LEU A 382 -33.49 -6.88 0.05
N GLY A 383 -32.53 -6.19 -0.55
CA GLY A 383 -32.84 -5.07 -1.43
C GLY A 383 -31.61 -4.30 -1.85
N ARG A 384 -31.72 -3.61 -2.99
CA ARG A 384 -30.63 -2.83 -3.57
C ARG A 384 -31.16 -1.55 -4.19
N ALA A 385 -30.52 -0.45 -3.82
CA ALA A 385 -30.68 0.84 -4.46
C ALA A 385 -29.46 1.13 -5.34
N GLU A 386 -29.69 1.71 -6.50
CA GLU A 386 -28.65 2.23 -7.38
C GLU A 386 -29.09 3.53 -8.00
N GLY A 387 -28.15 4.42 -8.27
CA GLY A 387 -28.47 5.70 -8.86
C GLY A 387 -27.31 6.38 -9.54
N LYS A 388 -27.67 7.34 -10.39
CA LYS A 388 -26.75 8.16 -11.15
C LYS A 388 -27.21 9.61 -11.13
N ILE A 389 -26.32 10.49 -10.73
CA ILE A 389 -26.53 11.93 -10.70
C ILE A 389 -25.55 12.55 -11.70
N SER A 390 -26.07 13.26 -12.69
CA SER A 390 -25.28 14.06 -13.62
C SER A 390 -25.31 15.53 -13.20
N LEU A 391 -24.14 16.12 -13.05
CA LEU A 391 -23.94 17.46 -12.51
C LEU A 391 -23.08 18.29 -13.46
N GLU A 392 -23.28 19.61 -13.50
CA GLU A 392 -22.30 20.57 -14.02
C GLU A 392 -21.77 21.40 -12.87
N LEU A 393 -20.43 21.50 -12.76
CA LEU A 393 -19.76 22.32 -11.76
C LEU A 393 -19.22 23.59 -12.40
N ASP A 394 -19.71 24.75 -11.96
CA ASP A 394 -19.19 26.05 -12.39
C ASP A 394 -18.04 26.51 -11.48
N ILE A 395 -17.02 25.67 -11.38
CA ILE A 395 -15.88 25.89 -10.50
C ILE A 395 -14.60 25.71 -11.32
N LYS A 396 -13.68 26.66 -11.20
CA LYS A 396 -12.40 26.64 -11.93
C LYS A 396 -11.43 25.59 -11.38
N ASN A 397 -11.40 25.41 -10.06
CA ASN A 397 -10.54 24.43 -9.39
C ASN A 397 -11.34 23.60 -8.38
N LEU A 398 -11.28 22.28 -8.48
CA LEU A 398 -11.92 21.36 -7.52
C LEU A 398 -11.38 21.52 -6.09
N SER A 399 -10.17 22.04 -5.90
CA SER A 399 -9.65 22.36 -4.56
C SER A 399 -10.41 23.49 -3.85
N ASP A 400 -11.19 24.28 -4.60
CA ASP A 400 -12.00 25.36 -4.03
C ASP A 400 -13.31 24.80 -3.48
N VAL A 401 -13.79 23.64 -3.98
CA VAL A 401 -14.97 22.93 -3.46
C VAL A 401 -14.84 22.64 -1.96
N LEU A 402 -13.68 22.13 -1.54
CA LEU A 402 -13.42 21.79 -0.14
C LEU A 402 -13.23 23.01 0.78
N LYS A 403 -13.14 24.22 0.21
CA LYS A 403 -12.93 25.47 0.94
C LYS A 403 -14.16 26.37 0.93
N LEU A 404 -15.15 26.08 0.07
CA LEU A 404 -16.37 26.85 -0.02
C LEU A 404 -17.33 26.39 1.08
N PRO A 405 -18.00 27.32 1.78
CA PRO A 405 -19.15 26.95 2.60
C PRO A 405 -20.23 26.33 1.70
N LEU A 406 -21.00 25.38 2.27
CA LEU A 406 -21.90 24.50 1.54
C LEU A 406 -22.91 25.25 0.66
N ASP A 407 -23.41 26.39 1.15
CA ASP A 407 -24.31 27.29 0.42
C ASP A 407 -23.71 27.80 -0.90
N ARG A 408 -22.44 28.22 -0.88
CA ARG A 408 -21.71 28.64 -2.08
C ARG A 408 -21.35 27.48 -2.98
N LEU A 409 -21.12 26.30 -2.43
CA LEU A 409 -20.91 25.11 -3.24
C LEU A 409 -22.18 24.78 -4.02
N MET A 410 -23.33 24.71 -3.33
CA MET A 410 -24.63 24.41 -3.94
C MET A 410 -25.03 25.43 -5.01
N ALA A 411 -24.67 26.71 -4.84
CA ALA A 411 -24.90 27.74 -5.86
C ALA A 411 -24.10 27.53 -7.17
N ASN A 412 -23.06 26.70 -7.15
CA ASN A 412 -22.19 26.42 -8.31
C ASN A 412 -22.33 24.97 -8.83
N VAL A 413 -23.30 24.21 -8.31
CA VAL A 413 -23.61 22.84 -8.72
C VAL A 413 -24.95 22.86 -9.45
N PHE A 414 -24.95 22.47 -10.72
CA PHE A 414 -26.16 22.40 -11.54
C PHE A 414 -26.53 20.95 -11.78
N LEU A 415 -27.64 20.50 -11.19
CA LEU A 415 -28.20 19.19 -11.48
C LEU A 415 -28.74 19.14 -12.91
N LYS A 416 -28.30 18.16 -13.69
CA LYS A 416 -28.78 17.92 -15.06
C LYS A 416 -29.78 16.78 -15.12
N ASP A 417 -29.43 15.69 -14.46
CA ASP A 417 -30.18 14.46 -14.48
C ASP A 417 -29.94 13.72 -13.17
N ALA A 418 -30.97 13.04 -12.68
CA ALA A 418 -30.92 12.20 -11.51
C ALA A 418 -31.83 11.00 -11.76
N ASP A 419 -31.22 9.82 -11.76
CA ASP A 419 -31.93 8.55 -11.82
C ASP A 419 -31.60 7.73 -10.58
N ALA A 420 -32.61 7.05 -10.05
CA ALA A 420 -32.48 6.16 -8.91
C ALA A 420 -33.49 5.03 -9.05
N THR A 421 -33.00 3.80 -8.94
CA THR A 421 -33.80 2.59 -8.96
C THR A 421 -33.63 1.85 -7.64
N TYR A 422 -34.72 1.35 -7.09
CA TYR A 422 -34.73 0.47 -5.94
C TYR A 422 -35.40 -0.85 -6.31
N ALA A 423 -34.72 -1.96 -6.02
CA ALA A 423 -35.25 -3.31 -6.16
C ALA A 423 -35.40 -3.93 -4.76
N ASP A 424 -36.64 -4.05 -4.30
CA ASP A 424 -36.96 -4.77 -3.08
C ASP A 424 -36.90 -6.29 -3.32
N GLN A 425 -36.30 -7.03 -2.39
CA GLN A 425 -36.25 -8.48 -2.39
C GLN A 425 -36.71 -9.08 -1.04
N GLY A 426 -37.32 -8.26 -0.17
CA GLY A 426 -37.71 -8.65 1.18
C GLY A 426 -37.32 -7.66 2.29
N LEU A 427 -36.65 -6.55 1.98
CA LEU A 427 -36.30 -5.53 2.97
C LEU A 427 -37.55 -4.86 3.55
N GLU A 428 -38.54 -4.55 2.72
CA GLU A 428 -39.82 -4.01 3.20
C GLU A 428 -40.52 -5.01 4.13
N ALA A 429 -40.63 -6.27 3.70
CA ALA A 429 -41.28 -7.30 4.51
C ALA A 429 -40.59 -7.49 5.87
N LEU A 430 -39.25 -7.44 5.88
CA LEU A 430 -38.48 -7.43 7.12
C LEU A 430 -38.79 -6.19 7.97
N ALA A 431 -38.75 -4.99 7.39
CA ALA A 431 -39.00 -3.73 8.10
C ALA A 431 -40.41 -3.69 8.71
N LEU A 432 -41.44 -4.13 7.98
CA LEU A 432 -42.81 -4.24 8.49
C LEU A 432 -42.92 -5.29 9.60
N THR A 433 -42.21 -6.41 9.49
CA THR A 433 -42.18 -7.44 10.56
C THR A 433 -41.55 -6.89 11.83
N VAL A 434 -40.44 -6.15 11.70
CA VAL A 434 -39.78 -5.48 12.83
C VAL A 434 -40.72 -4.45 13.49
N ALA A 435 -41.32 -3.57 12.69
CA ALA A 435 -42.25 -2.54 13.19
C ALA A 435 -43.46 -3.18 13.89
N ALA A 436 -44.05 -4.21 13.31
CA ALA A 436 -45.17 -4.94 13.90
C ALA A 436 -44.79 -5.61 15.25
N LEU A 437 -43.58 -6.16 15.35
CA LEU A 437 -43.06 -6.72 16.60
C LEU A 437 -42.87 -5.65 17.68
N ASP A 438 -42.28 -4.51 17.31
CA ASP A 438 -42.01 -3.41 18.24
C ASP A 438 -43.32 -2.76 18.76
N GLU A 439 -44.35 -2.66 17.91
CA GLU A 439 -45.68 -2.13 18.27
C GLU A 439 -46.63 -3.20 18.86
N GLY A 440 -46.26 -4.49 18.80
CA GLY A 440 -47.08 -5.60 19.29
C GLY A 440 -48.36 -5.83 18.48
N VAL A 441 -48.34 -5.52 17.19
CA VAL A 441 -49.46 -5.65 16.24
C VAL A 441 -49.17 -6.68 15.16
N SER A 442 -50.14 -6.97 14.30
CA SER A 442 -49.90 -7.79 13.09
C SER A 442 -49.24 -6.99 11.97
N VAL A 443 -48.53 -7.67 11.08
CA VAL A 443 -47.88 -7.05 9.90
C VAL A 443 -48.90 -6.34 9.01
N GLU A 444 -50.10 -6.91 8.85
CA GLU A 444 -51.18 -6.29 8.08
C GLU A 444 -51.66 -4.98 8.72
N GLN A 445 -51.80 -4.96 10.05
CA GLN A 445 -52.19 -3.74 10.77
C GLN A 445 -51.12 -2.65 10.65
N GLU A 446 -49.85 -3.03 10.74
CA GLU A 446 -48.74 -2.07 10.60
C GLU A 446 -48.66 -1.51 9.18
N ARG A 447 -48.85 -2.37 8.16
CA ARG A 447 -48.93 -1.95 6.76
C ARG A 447 -50.08 -0.97 6.53
N ASP A 448 -51.25 -1.21 7.12
CA ASP A 448 -52.40 -0.30 7.02
C ASP A 448 -52.12 1.06 7.68
N VAL A 449 -51.38 1.08 8.80
CA VAL A 449 -50.92 2.33 9.45
C VAL A 449 -49.99 3.12 8.53
N TYR A 450 -49.00 2.47 7.91
CA TYR A 450 -48.10 3.12 6.95
C TYR A 450 -48.86 3.66 5.72
N LYS A 451 -49.79 2.87 5.16
CA LYS A 451 -50.65 3.32 4.05
C LYS A 451 -51.52 4.53 4.43
N ALA A 452 -52.02 4.58 5.66
CA ALA A 452 -52.80 5.71 6.15
C ALA A 452 -51.95 6.97 6.43
N ALA A 453 -50.68 6.81 6.78
CA ALA A 453 -49.74 7.91 7.04
C ALA A 453 -49.14 8.51 5.77
N LEU A 454 -49.09 7.76 4.68
CA LEU A 454 -48.46 8.16 3.41
C LEU A 454 -48.98 9.49 2.82
N PRO A 455 -50.30 9.74 2.75
CA PRO A 455 -50.82 11.02 2.27
C PRO A 455 -50.39 12.21 3.12
N LEU A 456 -50.20 12.01 4.43
CA LEU A 456 -49.75 13.07 5.35
C LEU A 456 -48.26 13.38 5.14
N LEU A 457 -47.43 12.34 4.96
CA LEU A 457 -46.01 12.50 4.63
C LEU A 457 -45.80 13.12 3.25
N SER A 458 -46.67 12.79 2.29
CA SER A 458 -46.75 13.40 0.96
C SER A 458 -47.02 14.91 1.09
N GLU A 459 -48.01 15.30 1.87
CA GLU A 459 -48.36 16.70 2.10
C GLU A 459 -47.22 17.49 2.76
N GLU A 460 -46.53 16.91 3.75
CA GLU A 460 -45.37 17.53 4.40
C GLU A 460 -44.15 17.68 3.48
N ALA A 461 -43.96 16.76 2.52
CA ALA A 461 -42.86 16.80 1.57
C ALA A 461 -43.06 17.80 0.41
N GLY A 462 -44.20 18.49 0.36
CA GLY A 462 -44.47 19.56 -0.61
C GLY A 462 -44.43 19.07 -2.05
N GLU A 463 -43.64 19.72 -2.91
CA GLU A 463 -43.58 19.39 -4.35
C GLU A 463 -43.05 17.98 -4.65
N LEU A 464 -42.33 17.35 -3.71
CA LEU A 464 -41.85 15.97 -3.83
C LEU A 464 -42.86 14.92 -3.32
N GLY A 465 -43.89 15.37 -2.60
CA GLY A 465 -44.88 14.52 -1.94
C GLY A 465 -45.53 13.48 -2.85
N PRO A 466 -46.18 13.89 -3.95
CA PRO A 466 -46.87 12.95 -4.83
C PRO A 466 -45.96 11.87 -5.43
N MET A 467 -44.67 12.17 -5.61
CA MET A 467 -43.69 11.21 -6.12
C MET A 467 -43.27 10.22 -5.03
N LEU A 468 -43.06 10.69 -3.80
CA LEU A 468 -42.78 9.85 -2.63
C LEU A 468 -43.95 8.93 -2.30
N GLU A 469 -45.18 9.44 -2.38
CA GLU A 469 -46.40 8.68 -2.15
C GLU A 469 -46.60 7.59 -3.21
N ALA A 470 -46.39 7.91 -4.50
CA ALA A 470 -46.45 6.93 -5.57
C ALA A 470 -45.39 5.82 -5.41
N ALA A 471 -44.15 6.19 -5.06
CA ALA A 471 -43.07 5.23 -4.83
C ALA A 471 -43.37 4.30 -3.65
N ALA A 472 -43.86 4.84 -2.54
CA ALA A 472 -44.17 4.05 -1.35
C ALA A 472 -45.43 3.18 -1.52
N ASN A 473 -46.41 3.63 -2.29
CA ASN A 473 -47.55 2.77 -2.66
C ASN A 473 -47.13 1.59 -3.54
N ILE A 474 -46.15 1.78 -4.45
CA ILE A 474 -45.59 0.68 -5.25
C ILE A 474 -44.85 -0.34 -4.37
N MET A 475 -44.24 0.10 -3.26
CA MET A 475 -43.60 -0.79 -2.31
C MET A 475 -44.66 -1.57 -1.51
N LEU A 476 -45.60 -0.86 -0.87
CA LEU A 476 -46.55 -1.45 0.08
C LEU A 476 -47.70 -2.29 -0.52
N ASP A 477 -47.88 -2.30 -1.85
CA ASP A 477 -48.88 -3.10 -2.57
C ASP A 477 -48.33 -4.49 -2.94
#